data_AF-A0A7X7V5J8-F1
#
_entry.id   AF-A0A7X7V5J8-F1
#
_cell.length_a   1.000
_cell.length_b   1.000
_cell.length_c   1.000
_cell.angle_alpha   90.00
_cell.angle_beta   90.00
_cell.angle_gamma   90.00
#
_symmetry.space_group_name_H-M   'P 1'
#
loop_
_entity.id
_entity.type
_entity.pdbx_description
1 polymer ?
#
loop_
_entity_poly.entity_id
_entity_poly.type
_entity_poly.pdbx_seq_one_letter_code
_entity_poly.pdbx_strand_id
1 'polypeptide(L)' 'MSTGLAGIPTAATPTQRRDFVSGQEVRWCPGCGDYAVLAAFQSLMPELGIAKQNTVIVSGIGCSS' A
#
# COMPACT_ATOMS: atom_id res chain seq x y z
N MET A 1 3.38 5.22 20.44
CA MET A 1 3.26 5.23 18.96
C MET A 1 4.42 4.40 18.41
N SER A 2 4.12 3.54 17.43
CA SER A 2 4.80 2.26 17.12
C SER A 2 6.34 2.27 17.13
N THR A 3 6.91 1.46 18.03
CA THR A 3 8.33 1.09 18.06
C THR A 3 8.79 0.38 16.77
N GLY A 4 7.86 -0.13 15.95
CA GLY A 4 8.16 -0.96 14.78
C GLY A 4 8.71 -0.23 13.55
N LEU A 5 8.67 1.10 13.52
CA LEU A 5 9.19 1.91 12.40
C LEU A 5 10.46 2.70 12.76
N ALA A 6 11.06 2.41 13.92
CA ALA A 6 12.27 3.08 14.37
C ALA A 6 13.41 2.89 13.36
N GLY A 7 14.02 4.00 12.91
CA GLY A 7 15.14 3.98 11.97
C GLY A 7 14.76 3.90 10.48
N ILE A 8 13.46 3.83 10.14
CA ILE A 8 13.01 3.86 8.75
C ILE A 8 12.93 5.32 8.26
N PRO A 9 13.55 5.69 7.13
CA PRO A 9 13.47 7.05 6.62
C PRO A 9 12.04 7.39 6.15
N THR A 10 11.50 8.48 6.70
CA THR A 10 10.17 9.00 6.39
C THR A 10 10.16 9.82 5.10
N ALA A 11 8.98 10.02 4.54
CA ALA A 11 8.80 10.87 3.35
C ALA A 11 9.13 12.34 3.66
N ALA A 12 9.80 13.01 2.73
CA ALA A 12 10.11 14.45 2.84
C ALA A 12 8.86 15.34 2.64
N THR A 13 7.86 14.83 1.92
CA THR A 13 6.55 15.47 1.70
C THR A 13 5.43 14.50 2.07
N PRO A 14 4.24 15.01 2.48
CA PRO A 14 3.10 14.15 2.77
C PRO A 14 2.67 13.35 1.55
N THR A 15 2.67 12.02 1.67
CA THR A 15 2.12 11.11 0.67
C THR A 15 0.59 11.08 0.73
N GLN A 16 -0.06 10.75 -0.38
CA GLN A 16 -1.50 10.61 -0.49
C GLN A 16 -1.86 9.22 -1.05
N ARG A 17 -3.12 8.81 -0.88
CA ARG A 17 -3.63 7.52 -1.37
C ARG A 17 -3.24 7.27 -2.84
N ARG A 18 -3.37 8.29 -3.69
CA ARG A 18 -3.05 8.19 -5.13
C ARG A 18 -1.60 7.77 -5.41
N ASP A 19 -0.68 8.07 -4.51
CA ASP A 19 0.74 7.72 -4.68
C ASP A 19 0.97 6.20 -4.54
N PHE A 20 0.02 5.49 -3.93
CA PHE A 20 0.01 4.04 -3.72
C PHE A 20 -0.97 3.29 -4.64
N VAL A 21 -1.62 3.99 -5.57
CA VAL A 21 -2.47 3.37 -6.60
C VAL A 21 -1.61 3.01 -7.81
N SER A 22 -1.72 1.77 -8.29
CA SER A 22 -1.09 1.34 -9.54
C SER A 22 -1.91 1.80 -10.74
N GLY A 23 -1.23 2.16 -11.82
CA GLY A 23 -1.88 2.39 -13.12
C GLY A 23 -2.28 1.11 -13.86
N GLN A 24 -1.96 -0.06 -13.30
CA GLN A 24 -2.36 -1.35 -13.86
C GLN A 24 -3.83 -1.64 -13.55
N GLU A 25 -4.53 -2.19 -14.53
CA GLU A 25 -5.91 -2.62 -14.37
C GLU A 25 -6.00 -3.84 -13.44
N VAL A 26 -6.94 -3.80 -12.49
CA VAL A 26 -7.20 -4.89 -11.56
C VAL A 26 -8.12 -5.92 -12.22
N ARG A 27 -7.60 -7.13 -12.44
CA ARG A 27 -8.28 -8.21 -13.17
C ARG A 27 -9.03 -9.20 -12.27
N TRP A 28 -9.47 -8.76 -11.09
CA TRP A 28 -10.26 -9.59 -10.18
C TRP A 28 -11.72 -9.71 -10.65
N CYS A 29 -12.38 -10.79 -10.25
CA CYS A 29 -13.80 -10.97 -10.55
C CYS A 29 -14.65 -9.85 -9.92
N PRO A 30 -15.75 -9.41 -10.54
CA PRO A 30 -16.68 -8.47 -9.93
C PRO A 30 -17.17 -8.98 -8.56
N GLY A 31 -17.08 -8.13 -7.53
CA GLY A 31 -17.43 -8.50 -6.16
C GLY A 31 -16.35 -9.25 -5.37
N CYS A 32 -15.14 -9.41 -5.92
CA CYS A 32 -14.02 -10.00 -5.19
C CYS A 32 -13.68 -9.18 -3.92
N GLY A 33 -13.44 -9.87 -2.80
CA GLY A 33 -13.08 -9.23 -1.53
C GLY A 33 -11.74 -8.49 -1.55
N ASP A 34 -10.82 -8.88 -2.45
CA ASP A 34 -9.49 -8.28 -2.55
C ASP A 34 -9.55 -6.79 -2.93
N TYR A 35 -10.62 -6.34 -3.59
CA TYR A 35 -10.87 -4.90 -3.82
C TYR A 35 -10.93 -4.12 -2.51
N ALA A 36 -11.58 -4.66 -1.48
CA ALA A 36 -11.67 -4.02 -0.17
C ALA A 36 -10.32 -4.03 0.55
N VAL A 37 -9.56 -5.12 0.45
CA VAL A 37 -8.21 -5.23 1.01
C VAL A 37 -7.26 -4.22 0.37
N LEU A 38 -7.26 -4.14 -0.96
CA LEU A 38 -6.47 -3.16 -1.71
C LEU A 38 -6.85 -1.73 -1.33
N ALA A 39 -8.15 -1.44 -1.20
CA ALA A 39 -8.62 -0.11 -0.84
C ALA A 39 -8.22 0.30 0.58
N ALA A 40 -8.26 -0.63 1.55
CA ALA A 40 -7.79 -0.41 2.91
C ALA A 40 -6.28 -0.18 2.94
N PHE A 41 -5.50 -1.02 2.22
CA PHE A 41 -4.05 -0.88 2.13
C PHE A 41 -3.64 0.50 1.57
N GLN A 42 -4.22 0.91 0.44
CA GLN A 42 -3.93 2.21 -0.17
C GLN A 42 -4.31 3.41 0.72
N SER A 43 -5.32 3.28 1.56
CA SER A 43 -5.71 4.33 2.53
C SER A 43 -4.76 4.41 3.73
N LEU A 44 -4.25 3.27 4.20
CA LEU A 44 -3.37 3.20 5.38
C LEU A 44 -1.95 3.69 5.08
N MET A 45 -1.44 3.41 3.88
CA MET A 45 -0.05 3.71 3.51
C MET A 45 0.37 5.18 3.75
N PRO A 46 -0.43 6.20 3.39
CA PRO A 46 -0.14 7.59 3.73
C PRO A 46 0.04 7.88 5.23
N GLU A 47 -0.69 7.17 6.10
CA GLU A 47 -0.67 7.39 7.54
C GLU A 47 0.64 6.90 8.18
N LEU A 48 1.35 5.99 7.51
CA LEU A 48 2.65 5.50 7.97
C LEU A 48 3.78 6.52 7.77
N GLY A 49 3.62 7.48 6.86
CA GLY A 49 4.62 8.51 6.57
C GLY A 49 5.95 8.00 6.02
N ILE A 50 6.00 6.75 5.55
CA ILE A 50 7.21 6.12 4.99
C ILE A 50 7.37 6.56 3.54
N ALA A 51 8.60 6.88 3.13
CA ALA A 51 8.87 7.18 1.74
C ALA A 51 8.57 5.96 0.85
N LYS A 52 7.90 6.15 -0.29
CA LYS A 52 7.47 5.05 -1.17
C LYS A 52 8.63 4.13 -1.59
N GLN A 53 9.80 4.70 -1.88
CA GLN A 53 11.00 3.94 -2.24
C GLN A 53 11.58 3.07 -1.10
N ASN A 54 11.14 3.30 0.14
CA ASN A 54 11.52 2.50 1.31
C ASN A 54 10.44 1.45 1.66
N THR A 55 9.43 1.27 0.80
CA THR A 55 8.37 0.28 0.98
C THR A 55 8.50 -0.80 -0.09
N VAL A 56 8.40 -2.07 0.32
CA VAL A 56 8.32 -3.22 -0.59
C VAL A 56 7.06 -4.00 -0.26
N ILE A 57 6.28 -4.34 -1.29
CA ILE A 57 5.09 -5.20 -1.18
C ILE A 57 5.49 -6.55 -1.77
N VAL A 58 5.41 -7.61 -0.97
CA VAL A 58 5.75 -8.98 -1.38
C VAL A 58 4.48 -9.81 -1.33
N SER A 59 4.20 -10.52 -2.42
CA SER A 59 3.05 -11.41 -2.55
C SER A 59 3.49 -12.83 -2.91
N GLY A 60 2.55 -13.77 -2.83
CA GLY A 60 2.75 -15.17 -3.19
C GLY A 60 2.37 -15.43 -4.65
N ILE A 61 1.72 -16.57 -4.89
CA ILE A 61 1.08 -16.88 -6.18
C ILE A 61 -0.41 -17.07 -5.93
N GLY A 62 -1.25 -16.31 -6.63
CA GLY A 62 -2.71 -16.38 -6.51
C GLY A 62 -3.38 -15.12 -7.02
N CYS A 63 -4.72 -15.07 -6.97
CA CYS A 63 -5.48 -13.91 -7.43
C CYS A 63 -5.06 -12.64 -6.68
N SER A 64 -4.83 -12.73 -5.37
CA SER A 64 -4.43 -11.59 -4.54
C SER A 64 -2.97 -11.16 -4.73
N SER A 65 -2.19 -11.84 -5.58
CA SER A 65 -0.73 -11.68 -5.67
C SER A 65 -0.26 -10.93 -6.91
#